data_AF-A0AA39VAE1-F1
#
_entry.id   AF-A0AA39VAE1-F1
#
_cell.length_a   1.000
_cell.length_b   1.000
_cell.length_c   1.000
_cell.angle_alpha   90.00
_cell.angle_beta   90.00
_cell.angle_gamma   90.00
#
_symmetry.space_group_name_H-M   'P 1'
#
loop_
_entity.id
_entity.type
_entity.pdbx_description
1 polymer ?
#
loop_
_entity_poly.entity_id
_entity_poly.type
_entity_poly.pdbx_seq_one_letter_code
_entity_poly.pdbx_strand_id
1 'polypeptide(L)'
;MVFLINTEKDVDLLVDQGIILNFLGDNAAIAKMFNNLGLQITPSRSVYHSIGEKLKAHYDRRWNHTMANLSTVYFGNIWTGTATVGAVILLVLTFIQTTCSILSLF
;
A
#
# COMPACT_ATOMS: atom_id res chain seq x y z
N MET A 1 -16.95 14.14 -1.93
CA MET A 1 -16.90 12.75 -1.43
C MET A 1 -16.29 11.92 -2.54
N VAL A 2 -15.20 11.20 -2.29
CA VAL A 2 -14.57 10.36 -3.32
C VAL A 2 -15.25 9.00 -3.23
N PHE A 3 -16.00 8.63 -4.27
CA PHE A 3 -16.64 7.33 -4.38
C PHE A 3 -15.75 6.41 -5.22
N LEU A 4 -15.83 5.10 -4.95
CA LEU A 4 -15.10 4.09 -5.72
C LEU A 4 -15.51 4.09 -7.21
N ILE A 5 -16.78 4.43 -7.47
CA ILE A 5 -17.36 4.54 -8.81
C ILE A 5 -17.95 5.92 -8.93
N ASN A 6 -17.42 6.73 -9.84
CA ASN A 6 -17.93 8.07 -10.13
C ASN A 6 -18.03 8.32 -11.63
N THR A 7 -17.09 7.78 -12.39
CA THR A 7 -16.98 7.91 -13.83
C THR A 7 -17.07 6.55 -14.52
N GLU A 8 -17.34 6.57 -15.81
CA GLU A 8 -17.35 5.39 -16.66
C GLU A 8 -16.00 4.66 -16.64
N LYS A 9 -14.89 5.40 -16.58
CA LYS A 9 -13.53 4.83 -16.45
C LYS A 9 -13.32 4.04 -15.17
N ASP A 10 -13.95 4.45 -14.08
CA ASP A 10 -13.88 3.69 -12.82
C ASP A 10 -14.60 2.35 -12.98
N VAL A 11 -15.73 2.33 -13.71
CA VAL A 11 -16.45 1.10 -14.04
C VAL A 11 -15.64 0.23 -14.99
N ASP A 12 -15.03 0.81 -16.04
CA ASP A 12 -14.17 0.09 -16.99
C ASP A 12 -13.09 -0.70 -16.24
N LEU A 13 -12.35 -0.04 -15.35
CA LEU A 13 -11.30 -0.67 -14.56
C LEU A 13 -11.84 -1.80 -13.68
N LEU A 14 -12.99 -1.62 -13.04
CA LEU A 14 -13.57 -2.64 -12.16
C LEU A 14 -14.12 -3.84 -12.96
N VAL A 15 -14.60 -3.61 -14.18
CA VAL A 15 -15.03 -4.67 -15.09
C VAL A 15 -13.82 -5.45 -15.62
N ASP A 16 -12.76 -4.75 -16.04
CA ASP A 16 -11.52 -5.37 -16.53
C ASP A 16 -10.85 -6.23 -15.46
N GLN A 17 -10.90 -5.79 -14.20
CA GLN A 17 -10.39 -6.58 -13.06
C GLN A 17 -11.37 -7.69 -12.62
N GLY A 18 -12.52 -7.86 -13.28
CA GLY A 18 -13.52 -8.87 -12.96
C GLY A 18 -14.26 -8.64 -11.64
N ILE A 19 -14.17 -7.43 -11.06
CA ILE A 19 -14.83 -7.05 -9.80
C ILE A 19 -16.32 -6.79 -10.05
N ILE A 20 -16.65 -6.20 -11.20
CA ILE A 20 -18.02 -5.96 -11.65
C ILE A 20 -18.27 -6.75 -12.92
N LEU A 21 -19.38 -7.48 -12.97
CA LEU A 21 -19.88 -8.07 -14.20
C LEU A 21 -20.88 -7.11 -14.84
N ASN A 22 -20.51 -6.51 -15.97
CA ASN A 22 -21.41 -5.63 -16.70
C ASN A 22 -22.40 -6.44 -17.56
N PHE A 23 -23.61 -6.63 -17.04
CA PHE A 23 -24.74 -7.22 -17.79
C PHE A 23 -25.57 -6.20 -18.56
N LEU A 24 -25.37 -4.89 -18.34
CA LEU A 24 -26.08 -3.82 -19.06
C LEU A 24 -25.43 -3.50 -20.41
N GLY A 25 -24.16 -3.85 -20.60
CA GLY A 25 -23.39 -3.53 -21.81
C GLY A 25 -22.96 -2.07 -21.93
N ASP A 26 -23.33 -1.21 -20.96
CA ASP A 26 -23.00 0.22 -20.92
C ASP A 26 -22.43 0.60 -19.54
N ASN A 27 -21.16 1.01 -19.52
CA ASN A 27 -20.44 1.36 -18.30
C ASN A 27 -20.89 2.74 -17.76
N ALA A 28 -21.32 3.67 -18.62
CA ALA A 28 -21.89 4.95 -18.20
C ALA A 28 -23.19 4.75 -17.44
N ALA A 29 -24.03 3.79 -17.86
CA ALA A 29 -25.26 3.46 -17.16
C ALA A 29 -25.00 2.96 -15.73
N ILE A 30 -23.98 2.10 -15.54
CA ILE A 30 -23.57 1.62 -14.21
C ILE A 30 -23.06 2.78 -13.35
N ALA A 31 -22.16 3.62 -13.89
CA ALA A 31 -21.64 4.78 -13.16
C ALA A 31 -22.79 5.72 -12.73
N LYS A 32 -23.74 5.99 -13.62
CA LYS A 32 -24.93 6.80 -13.34
C LYS A 32 -25.82 6.17 -12.27
N MET A 33 -26.01 4.85 -12.29
CA MET A 33 -26.78 4.14 -11.26
C MET A 33 -26.15 4.33 -9.87
N PHE A 34 -24.83 4.13 -9.75
CA PHE A 34 -24.12 4.33 -8.49
C PHE A 34 -24.15 5.79 -8.01
N ASN A 35 -23.96 6.74 -8.92
CA ASN A 35 -24.05 8.16 -8.60
C ASN A 35 -25.46 8.54 -8.11
N ASN A 36 -26.49 7.98 -8.73
CA ASN A 36 -27.88 8.20 -8.31
C ASN A 36 -28.20 7.56 -6.96
N LEU A 37 -27.62 6.41 -6.62
CA LEU A 37 -27.75 5.80 -5.29
C LEU A 37 -27.14 6.68 -4.19
N GLY A 38 -26.09 7.44 -4.52
CA GLY A 38 -25.48 8.39 -3.59
C GLY A 38 -26.31 9.67 -3.36
N LEU A 39 -27.32 9.94 -4.19
CA LEU A 39 -28.20 11.10 -4.01
C LEU A 39 -29.09 10.87 -2.78
N GLN A 40 -29.24 11.93 -1.97
CA GLN A 40 -30.06 11.95 -0.75
C GLN A 40 -29.53 11.10 0.42
N ILE A 41 -28.43 10.35 0.24
CA ILE A 41 -27.72 9.74 1.36
C ILE A 41 -26.86 10.81 2.01
N THR A 42 -27.23 11.23 3.22
CA THR A 42 -26.34 12.05 4.03
C THR A 42 -25.22 11.16 4.56
N PRO A 43 -23.94 11.46 4.26
CA PRO A 43 -22.84 10.68 4.80
C PRO A 43 -22.84 10.79 6.32
N SER A 44 -23.23 9.70 6.99
CA SER A 44 -23.08 9.59 8.43
C SER A 44 -21.65 9.16 8.76
N ARG A 45 -21.14 9.62 9.91
CA ARG A 45 -19.82 9.20 10.38
C ARG A 45 -19.90 7.69 10.69
N SER A 46 -19.28 6.88 9.84
CA SER A 46 -19.20 5.43 10.02
C SER A 46 -18.65 5.10 11.41
N VAL A 47 -19.15 4.02 12.03
CA VAL A 47 -18.59 3.47 13.28
C VAL A 47 -17.10 3.17 13.12
N TYR A 48 -16.64 2.89 11.90
CA TYR A 48 -15.25 2.64 11.55
C TYR A 48 -14.45 3.89 11.20
N HIS A 49 -15.02 5.09 11.32
CA HIS A 49 -14.33 6.33 10.93
C HIS A 49 -12.97 6.50 11.64
N SER A 50 -12.93 6.25 12.94
CA SER A 50 -11.70 6.34 13.73
C SER A 50 -10.66 5.29 13.34
N ILE A 51 -11.10 4.08 12.94
CA ILE A 51 -10.24 3.02 12.43
C ILE A 51 -9.69 3.42 11.06
N GLY A 52 -10.54 3.96 10.19
CA GLY A 52 -10.16 4.48 8.88
C GLY A 52 -9.13 5.60 8.97
N GLU A 53 -9.31 6.55 9.89
CA GLU A 53 -8.32 7.61 10.13
C GLU A 53 -6.99 7.06 10.64
N LYS A 54 -7.01 6.11 11.59
CA LYS A 54 -5.78 5.45 12.05
C LYS A 54 -5.08 4.67 10.94
N LEU A 55 -5.84 3.98 10.10
CA LEU A 55 -5.31 3.23 8.97
C LEU A 55 -4.69 4.18 7.94
N LYS A 56 -5.38 5.28 7.61
CA LYS A 56 -4.85 6.31 6.73
C LYS A 56 -3.58 6.94 7.29
N ALA A 57 -3.58 7.32 8.57
CA ALA A 57 -2.40 7.87 9.23
C ALA A 57 -1.22 6.87 9.27
N HIS A 58 -1.50 5.56 9.32
CA HIS A 58 -0.49 4.52 9.18
C HIS A 58 0.01 4.43 7.73
N TYR A 59 -0.89 4.42 6.75
CA TYR A 59 -0.53 4.36 5.33
C TYR A 59 0.28 5.58 4.88
N ASP A 60 -0.14 6.80 5.23
CA ASP A 60 0.50 8.05 4.83
C ASP A 60 1.93 8.22 5.39
N ARG A 61 2.35 7.38 6.35
CA ARG A 61 3.74 7.36 6.82
C ARG A 61 4.63 6.72 5.77
N ARG A 62 5.49 7.55 5.16
CA ARG A 62 6.49 7.13 4.16
C ARG A 62 7.36 5.96 4.63
N TRP A 63 7.71 5.90 5.91
CA TRP A 63 8.44 4.78 6.51
C TRP A 63 7.73 3.44 6.37
N ASN A 64 6.40 3.41 6.52
CA ASN A 64 5.62 2.18 6.44
C ASN A 64 5.58 1.65 5.00
N HIS A 65 5.51 2.53 4.00
CA HIS A 65 5.68 2.16 2.61
C HIS A 65 7.07 1.57 2.32
N THR A 66 8.13 2.23 2.80
CA THR A 66 9.50 1.75 2.59
C THR A 66 9.72 0.40 3.26
N MET A 67 9.26 0.23 4.50
CA MET A 67 9.36 -1.04 5.23
C MET A 67 8.54 -2.16 4.57
N ALA A 68 7.33 -1.86 4.10
CA ALA A 68 6.53 -2.85 3.37
C ALA A 68 7.25 -3.31 2.09
N ASN A 69 7.79 -2.38 1.30
CA ASN A 69 8.52 -2.71 0.09
C ASN A 69 9.81 -3.51 0.38
N LEU A 70 10.59 -3.08 1.38
CA LEU A 70 11.76 -3.84 1.84
C LEU A 70 11.37 -5.24 2.28
N SER A 71 10.26 -5.38 2.99
CA SER A 71 9.78 -6.68 3.43
C SER A 71 9.40 -7.58 2.26
N THR A 72 8.66 -7.07 1.29
CA THR A 72 8.30 -7.84 0.10
C THR A 72 9.53 -8.27 -0.71
N VAL A 73 10.53 -7.40 -0.87
CA VAL A 73 11.73 -7.69 -1.68
C VAL A 73 12.70 -8.61 -0.95
N TYR A 74 13.00 -8.32 0.32
CA TYR A 74 14.04 -9.03 1.07
C TYR A 74 13.50 -10.23 1.84
N PHE A 75 12.28 -10.17 2.39
CA PHE A 75 11.66 -11.26 3.13
C PHE A 75 10.61 -12.05 2.34
N GLY A 76 10.34 -11.67 1.08
CA GLY A 76 9.45 -12.44 0.19
C GLY A 76 10.02 -13.83 -0.18
N ASN A 77 11.34 -13.99 -0.11
CA ASN A 77 12.01 -15.28 -0.20
C ASN A 77 12.92 -15.44 1.03
N ILE A 78 12.71 -16.50 1.81
CA ILE A 78 13.49 -16.82 3.00
C ILE A 78 15.00 -16.78 2.70
N TRP A 79 15.41 -17.26 1.53
CA TRP A 79 16.81 -17.28 1.10
C TRP A 79 17.39 -15.89 0.85
N THR A 80 16.61 -14.99 0.22
CA THR A 80 17.03 -13.60 0.03
C THR A 80 17.11 -12.88 1.36
N GLY A 81 16.20 -13.20 2.29
CA GLY A 81 16.17 -12.61 3.62
C GLY A 81 17.39 -12.98 4.45
N THR A 82 17.73 -14.27 4.51
CA THR A 82 18.92 -14.74 5.25
C THR A 82 20.22 -14.19 4.68
N ALA A 83 20.37 -14.15 3.35
CA ALA A 83 21.54 -13.55 2.69
C ALA A 83 21.69 -12.06 3.03
N THR A 84 20.59 -11.32 3.03
CA THR A 84 20.57 -9.88 3.34
C THR A 84 20.98 -9.64 4.80
N VAL A 85 20.43 -10.40 5.74
CA VAL A 85 20.81 -10.32 7.16
C VAL A 85 22.30 -10.63 7.34
N GLY A 86 22.80 -11.68 6.69
CA GLY A 86 24.22 -12.03 6.71
C GLY A 86 25.11 -10.87 6.20
N ALA A 87 24.75 -10.26 5.08
CA ALA A 87 25.48 -9.12 4.52
C ALA A 87 25.50 -7.91 5.47
N VAL A 88 24.39 -7.60 6.14
CA VAL A 88 24.33 -6.51 7.14
C VAL A 88 25.24 -6.80 8.33
N ILE A 89 25.24 -8.04 8.85
CA ILE A 89 26.11 -8.44 9.96
C ILE A 89 27.57 -8.29 9.56
N LEU A 90 27.96 -8.78 8.38
CA LEU A 90 29.32 -8.65 7.87
C LEU A 90 29.73 -7.18 7.72
N LEU A 91 28.86 -6.33 7.18
CA LEU A 91 29.12 -4.90 7.02
C LEU A 91 29.39 -4.22 8.37
N VAL A 92 28.59 -4.52 9.40
CA VAL A 92 28.78 -3.99 10.76
C VAL A 92 30.10 -4.47 11.35
N LEU A 93 30.43 -5.76 11.21
CA LEU A 93 31.71 -6.30 11.69
C LEU A 93 32.90 -5.63 10.99
N THR A 94 32.84 -5.49 9.66
CA THR A 94 33.89 -4.80 8.89
C THR A 94 34.02 -3.34 9.30
N PHE A 95 32.91 -2.65 9.58
CA PHE A 95 32.94 -1.27 10.05
C PHE A 95 33.66 -1.15 11.39
N ILE A 96 33.29 -1.99 12.37
CA ILE A 96 33.94 -2.03 13.70
C ILE A 96 35.43 -2.32 13.55
N GLN A 97 35.78 -3.32 12.75
CA GLN A 97 37.18 -3.67 12.48
C GLN A 97 37.94 -2.48 11.89
N THR A 98 37.36 -1.80 10.90
CA THR A 98 37.99 -0.64 10.24
C THR A 98 38.19 0.51 11.23
N THR A 99 37.21 0.83 12.07
CA THR A 99 37.34 1.89 13.07
C THR A 99 38.40 1.55 14.13
N CYS A 100 38.45 0.31 14.59
CA CYS A 100 39.47 -0.14 15.53
C CYS A 100 40.87 -0.10 14.92
N SER A 101 41.01 -0.53 13.66
CA SER A 101 42.28 -0.46 12.93
C SER A 101 42.78 0.97 12.75
N ILE A 102 41.89 1.92 12.41
CA ILE A 102 42.24 3.34 12.30
C ILE A 102 42.65 3.90 13.66
N LEU A 103 41.90 3.61 14.73
CA LEU A 103 42.22 4.07 16.08
C LEU A 103 43.57 3.53 16.56
N SER A 104 43.90 2.28 16.23
CA SER A 104 45.19 1.67 16.60
C SER A 104 46.39 2.21 15.80
N LEU A 105 46.14 3.00 14.76
CA LEU A 105 47.15 3.59 13.88
C LEU A 105 47.61 4.97 14.37
N PHE A 106 46.84 5.59 15.28
CA PHE A 106 47.16 6.83 16.00
C PHE A 106 47.63 6.51 17.42
#